data_AF-A0A6G1DYN0-F1
#
_entry.id   AF-A0A6G1DYN0-F1
#
_cell.length_a   1.000
_cell.length_b   1.000
_cell.length_c   1.000
_cell.angle_alpha   90.00
_cell.angle_beta   90.00
_cell.angle_gamma   90.00
#
_symmetry.space_group_name_H-M   'P 1'
#
loop_
_entity.id
_entity.type
_entity.pdbx_description
1 polymer ?
#
loop_
_entity_poly.entity_id
_entity_poly.type
_entity_poly.pdbx_seq_one_letter_code
_entity_poly.pdbx_strand_id
1 'polypeptide(L)'
;MAAPAKPAVRARGPSRAGSKRASGGRGGERGGRELFPAPGNEPRRPRVHKTTTAATDPHLPFRHLSLPTEIAHPRPTTMTHRPFATAAPLVVAVLASVAALAAAAPGPGGFVVTGRVYCDPCRAGFETNVSSSIPGATVSVECRRYGGGAEKLKAEATTDEWGWYKVEIDQDHQEEICEVVLAKSSDPACSETEQFRDRSRFPLTSNNGLKQNGVRYANPIAFFRKEPLADCGFLLQQYDLKDAPETP
;
A
#
# COMPACT_ATOMS: atom_id res chain seq x y z
N MET A 1 37.52 26.16 55.04
CA MET A 1 38.41 24.99 54.82
C MET A 1 38.27 24.59 53.36
N ALA A 2 39.41 24.51 52.67
CA ALA A 2 39.52 24.44 51.22
C ALA A 2 39.29 23.01 50.66
N ALA A 3 38.77 22.95 49.44
CA ALA A 3 38.71 21.74 48.62
C ALA A 3 40.11 21.35 48.09
N PRO A 4 40.28 20.09 47.65
CA PRO A 4 41.23 19.79 46.59
C PRO A 4 40.58 19.15 45.35
N ALA A 5 41.17 19.49 44.21
CA ALA A 5 40.74 19.18 42.85
C ALA A 5 41.22 17.81 42.32
N LYS A 6 40.63 17.40 41.19
CA LYS A 6 40.95 16.22 40.35
C LYS A 6 42.42 16.15 39.90
N PRO A 7 42.84 14.97 39.39
CA PRO A 7 43.70 14.93 38.22
C PRO A 7 42.99 14.28 37.01
N ALA A 8 43.11 14.96 35.86
CA ALA A 8 42.90 14.41 34.54
C ALA A 8 44.18 13.75 34.04
N VAL A 9 44.10 12.62 33.32
CA VAL A 9 45.24 12.06 32.59
C VAL A 9 44.90 11.94 31.11
N ARG A 10 45.84 12.43 30.31
CA ARG A 10 45.78 12.74 28.88
C ARG A 10 46.46 11.63 28.07
N ALA A 11 46.10 11.58 26.78
CA ALA A 11 46.43 10.64 25.73
C ALA A 11 47.91 10.23 25.54
N ARG A 12 48.11 9.04 24.96
CA ARG A 12 49.25 8.68 24.11
C ARG A 12 48.79 7.86 22.88
N GLY A 13 49.01 8.40 21.69
CA GLY A 13 49.48 7.62 20.53
C GLY A 13 50.92 8.07 20.22
N PRO A 14 51.52 7.75 19.06
CA PRO A 14 51.29 6.65 18.12
C PRO A 14 52.56 5.76 17.99
N SER A 15 52.51 4.67 17.21
CA SER A 15 53.75 4.12 16.62
C SER A 15 53.52 3.57 15.22
N ARG A 16 54.42 3.98 14.32
CA ARG A 16 54.52 3.67 12.90
C ARG A 16 55.37 2.42 12.67
N ALA A 17 54.97 1.60 11.71
CA ALA A 17 55.84 0.89 10.77
C ALA A 17 54.99 0.69 9.50
N GLY A 18 55.43 0.83 8.25
CA GLY A 18 56.76 0.81 7.67
C GLY A 18 56.62 0.15 6.29
N SER A 19 56.62 0.98 5.24
CA SER A 19 56.50 0.73 3.79
C SER A 19 57.21 -0.51 3.21
N LYS A 20 56.59 -1.16 2.22
CA LYS A 20 57.28 -1.55 0.96
C LYS A 20 56.38 -1.39 -0.27
N ARG A 21 56.88 -0.58 -1.22
CA ARG A 21 56.48 -0.52 -2.64
C ARG A 21 56.95 -1.78 -3.37
N ALA A 22 56.16 -2.20 -4.36
CA ALA A 22 56.68 -2.79 -5.59
C ALA A 22 55.91 -2.21 -6.77
N SER A 23 56.66 -1.78 -7.78
CA SER A 23 56.24 -1.12 -9.00
C SER A 23 56.33 -2.07 -10.18
N GLY A 24 55.41 -1.93 -11.14
CA GLY A 24 55.72 -2.09 -12.57
C GLY A 24 54.91 -3.16 -13.31
N GLY A 25 54.44 -2.78 -14.50
CA GLY A 25 54.15 -3.74 -15.57
C GLY A 25 52.91 -3.43 -16.40
N ARG A 26 53.11 -2.85 -17.59
CA ARG A 26 52.10 -2.67 -18.65
C ARG A 26 51.71 -4.00 -19.30
N GLY A 27 50.52 -4.03 -19.87
CA GLY A 27 50.05 -5.02 -20.85
C GLY A 27 48.62 -5.41 -20.54
N GLY A 28 47.63 -5.32 -21.41
CA GLY A 28 47.56 -5.01 -22.82
C GLY A 28 46.13 -5.41 -23.20
N GLU A 29 45.36 -4.48 -23.76
CA GLU A 29 44.03 -4.72 -24.29
C GLU A 29 44.06 -5.91 -25.25
N ARG A 30 43.25 -6.93 -24.95
CA ARG A 30 42.75 -7.86 -25.96
C ARG A 30 41.25 -7.90 -25.84
N GLY A 31 40.60 -7.24 -26.80
CA GLY A 31 39.17 -7.31 -27.02
C GLY A 31 38.73 -8.75 -27.25
N GLY A 32 37.98 -9.28 -26.30
CA GLY A 32 37.09 -10.40 -26.52
C GLY A 32 35.84 -9.88 -27.20
N ARG A 33 35.75 -10.03 -28.52
CA ARG A 33 34.48 -9.96 -29.24
C ARG A 33 33.67 -11.19 -28.81
N GLU A 34 32.82 -11.05 -27.80
CA GLU A 34 31.70 -11.97 -27.64
C GLU A 34 30.69 -11.68 -28.76
N LEU A 35 30.56 -12.67 -29.64
CA LEU A 35 29.57 -12.70 -30.72
C LEU A 35 28.17 -12.65 -30.08
N PHE A 36 27.48 -11.53 -30.27
CA PHE A 36 26.03 -11.47 -30.12
C PHE A 36 25.39 -12.49 -31.08
N PRO A 37 24.54 -13.41 -30.61
CA PRO A 37 23.72 -14.21 -31.51
C PRO A 37 22.71 -13.29 -32.22
N ALA A 38 22.62 -13.43 -33.55
CA ALA A 38 21.72 -12.69 -34.42
C ALA A 38 20.25 -12.84 -33.99
N PRO A 39 19.40 -11.83 -34.20
CA PRO A 39 17.96 -11.94 -33.95
C PRO A 39 17.35 -12.97 -34.92
N GLY A 40 16.99 -14.13 -34.37
CA GLY A 40 16.22 -15.14 -35.07
C GLY A 40 14.81 -14.62 -35.37
N ASN A 41 14.36 -14.87 -36.61
CA ASN A 41 13.06 -14.51 -37.12
C ASN A 41 11.92 -15.03 -36.24
N GLU A 42 11.16 -14.08 -35.67
CA GLU A 42 9.91 -14.34 -34.96
C GLU A 42 8.82 -14.79 -35.95
N PRO A 43 8.12 -15.92 -35.71
CA PRO A 43 6.95 -16.29 -36.50
C PRO A 43 5.80 -15.32 -36.19
N ARG A 44 5.42 -14.54 -37.21
CA ARG A 44 4.29 -13.60 -37.17
C ARG A 44 3.02 -14.32 -36.71
N ARG A 45 2.44 -13.90 -35.58
CA ARG A 45 1.05 -14.25 -35.23
C ARG A 45 0.09 -13.67 -36.29
N PRO A 46 -0.93 -14.43 -36.73
CA PRO A 46 -1.92 -13.92 -37.67
C PRO A 46 -2.74 -12.78 -37.05
N ARG A 47 -2.96 -11.70 -37.83
CA ARG A 47 -3.88 -10.62 -37.50
C ARG A 47 -5.30 -11.18 -37.43
N VAL A 48 -5.94 -11.03 -36.27
CA VAL A 48 -7.40 -11.18 -36.17
C VAL A 48 -8.02 -9.92 -36.76
N HIS A 49 -8.64 -10.07 -37.93
CA HIS A 49 -9.46 -9.02 -38.52
C HIS A 49 -10.67 -8.74 -37.62
N LYS A 50 -10.77 -7.52 -37.09
CA LYS A 50 -12.02 -7.00 -36.52
C LYS A 50 -12.97 -6.71 -37.68
N THR A 51 -14.05 -7.47 -37.77
CA THR A 51 -15.18 -7.18 -38.64
C THR A 51 -15.94 -6.00 -38.04
N THR A 52 -15.77 -4.83 -38.64
CA THR A 52 -16.58 -3.63 -38.36
C THR A 52 -17.97 -3.86 -38.94
N THR A 53 -18.99 -3.97 -38.08
CA THR A 53 -20.39 -3.82 -38.48
C THR A 53 -20.85 -2.44 -38.04
N ALA A 54 -21.10 -1.60 -39.04
CA ALA A 54 -21.80 -0.34 -38.92
C ALA A 54 -23.31 -0.62 -38.77
N ALA A 55 -23.95 0.05 -37.82
CA ALA A 55 -25.39 0.33 -37.85
C ALA A 55 -25.62 1.59 -37.00
N THR A 56 -25.73 2.75 -37.64
CA THR A 56 -26.99 3.44 -38.02
C THR A 56 -27.54 4.29 -36.88
N ASP A 57 -27.26 5.59 -37.01
CA ASP A 57 -27.94 6.72 -36.39
C ASP A 57 -29.47 6.63 -36.58
N PRO A 58 -30.27 7.07 -35.60
CA PRO A 58 -31.32 8.01 -35.97
C PRO A 58 -31.45 9.18 -35.01
N HIS A 59 -31.32 10.37 -35.61
CA HIS A 59 -31.88 11.64 -35.19
C HIS A 59 -33.23 11.52 -34.46
N LEU A 60 -33.35 12.21 -33.32
CA LEU A 60 -34.62 12.70 -32.79
C LEU A 60 -34.46 14.16 -32.35
N PRO A 61 -35.41 15.05 -32.69
CA PRO A 61 -35.25 16.49 -32.64
C PRO A 61 -35.53 17.09 -31.26
N PHE A 62 -34.77 18.12 -30.93
CA PHE A 62 -35.03 19.06 -29.84
C PHE A 62 -36.44 19.65 -29.97
N ARG A 63 -37.33 19.33 -29.01
CA ARG A 63 -38.55 20.10 -28.77
C ARG A 63 -38.27 21.14 -27.69
N HIS A 64 -38.21 22.40 -28.11
CA HIS A 64 -38.35 23.54 -27.22
C HIS A 64 -39.75 23.51 -26.58
N LEU A 65 -39.82 23.35 -25.26
CA LEU A 65 -41.02 23.70 -24.50
C LEU A 65 -40.89 25.15 -24.04
N SER A 66 -41.68 26.01 -24.68
CA SER A 66 -41.99 27.35 -24.24
C SER A 66 -42.87 27.28 -22.98
N LEU A 67 -42.44 27.90 -21.88
CA LEU A 67 -43.28 28.15 -20.71
C LEU A 67 -44.20 29.36 -20.98
N PRO A 68 -45.52 29.26 -20.73
CA PRO A 68 -46.38 30.43 -20.70
C PRO A 68 -46.34 31.13 -19.33
N THR A 69 -46.45 32.44 -19.45
CA THR A 69 -46.52 33.53 -18.47
C THR A 69 -47.72 33.43 -17.52
N GLU A 70 -47.52 33.92 -16.28
CA GLU A 70 -48.47 34.53 -15.33
C GLU A 70 -49.83 33.87 -15.06
N ILE A 71 -50.09 33.50 -13.79
CA ILE A 71 -51.40 33.76 -13.13
C ILE A 71 -51.23 34.02 -11.61
N ALA A 72 -51.57 35.25 -11.23
CA ALA A 72 -52.25 35.73 -10.02
C ALA A 72 -51.69 35.50 -8.60
N HIS A 73 -51.40 36.63 -7.96
CA HIS A 73 -51.31 36.81 -6.51
C HIS A 73 -52.70 36.74 -5.85
N PRO A 74 -52.90 35.98 -4.76
CA PRO A 74 -54.05 36.17 -3.89
C PRO A 74 -53.81 37.31 -2.88
N ARG A 75 -54.83 38.16 -2.72
CA ARG A 75 -54.93 39.19 -1.68
C ARG A 75 -55.06 38.55 -0.29
N PRO A 76 -54.59 39.21 0.78
CA PRO A 76 -54.67 38.69 2.14
C PRO A 76 -56.11 38.83 2.67
N THR A 77 -56.71 37.72 3.11
CA THR A 77 -57.93 37.72 3.91
C THR A 77 -57.54 37.80 5.38
N THR A 78 -58.04 38.82 6.07
CA THR A 78 -57.91 39.02 7.51
C THR A 78 -58.61 37.90 8.26
N MET A 79 -57.84 37.00 8.86
CA MET A 79 -58.33 35.95 9.74
C MET A 79 -58.34 36.45 11.18
N THR A 80 -59.53 36.56 11.73
CA THR A 80 -59.84 36.89 13.12
C THR A 80 -59.18 35.90 14.09
N HIS A 81 -58.38 36.41 15.03
CA HIS A 81 -57.82 35.65 16.15
C HIS A 81 -58.93 35.15 17.09
N ARG A 82 -58.93 33.83 17.35
CA ARG A 82 -59.44 33.24 18.59
C ARG A 82 -58.24 32.65 19.35
N PRO A 83 -58.02 32.99 20.62
CA PRO A 83 -56.93 32.42 21.39
C PRO A 83 -57.43 31.15 22.07
N PHE A 84 -56.84 29.98 21.84
CA PHE A 84 -56.81 28.93 22.86
C PHE A 84 -55.76 27.87 22.52
N ALA A 85 -55.00 27.54 23.57
CA ALA A 85 -54.21 26.33 23.77
C ALA A 85 -52.93 26.14 22.94
N THR A 86 -51.84 26.55 23.58
CA THR A 86 -50.46 26.09 23.40
C THR A 86 -50.34 24.57 23.40
N ALA A 87 -49.86 23.97 22.31
CA ALA A 87 -49.03 22.75 22.35
C ALA A 87 -48.47 22.42 20.95
N ALA A 88 -47.18 22.06 20.93
CA ALA A 88 -46.44 21.38 19.87
C ALA A 88 -45.80 22.21 18.72
N PRO A 89 -44.58 22.70 18.95
CA PRO A 89 -43.54 22.72 17.93
C PRO A 89 -42.37 21.85 18.41
N LEU A 90 -42.52 20.52 18.43
CA LEU A 90 -41.41 19.64 18.85
C LEU A 90 -41.28 18.35 18.03
N VAL A 91 -41.88 18.31 16.83
CA VAL A 91 -41.77 17.14 15.92
C VAL A 91 -40.99 17.47 14.64
N VAL A 92 -40.81 18.75 14.29
CA VAL A 92 -40.06 19.15 13.08
C VAL A 92 -38.53 19.19 13.32
N ALA A 93 -38.08 19.25 14.58
CA ALA A 93 -36.65 19.32 14.91
C ALA A 93 -35.94 17.95 14.93
N VAL A 94 -36.67 16.83 14.90
CA VAL A 94 -36.09 15.48 15.06
C VAL A 94 -35.77 14.80 13.71
N LEU A 95 -36.33 15.29 12.60
CA LEU A 95 -36.07 14.76 11.25
C LEU A 95 -34.89 15.41 10.53
N ALA A 96 -34.28 16.46 11.09
CA ALA A 96 -33.20 17.22 10.45
C ALA A 96 -31.78 16.76 10.84
N SER A 97 -31.63 15.78 11.74
CA SER A 97 -30.32 15.41 12.31
C SER A 97 -29.68 14.15 11.72
N VAL A 98 -30.27 13.50 10.71
CA VAL A 98 -29.75 12.23 10.15
C VAL A 98 -28.93 12.40 8.86
N ALA A 99 -28.61 13.62 8.44
CA ALA A 99 -27.95 13.88 7.16
C ALA A 99 -26.51 14.37 7.32
N ALA A 100 -25.59 13.52 7.79
CA ALA A 100 -24.15 13.73 7.60
C ALA A 100 -23.32 12.47 7.90
N LEU A 101 -23.48 11.41 7.11
CA LEU A 101 -22.41 10.42 6.94
C LEU A 101 -22.12 10.29 5.44
N ALA A 102 -21.70 11.41 4.83
CA ALA A 102 -21.06 11.35 3.53
C ALA A 102 -19.66 10.78 3.76
N ALA A 103 -19.47 9.50 3.47
CA ALA A 103 -18.14 8.94 3.31
C ALA A 103 -17.43 9.79 2.25
N ALA A 104 -16.40 10.53 2.66
CA ALA A 104 -15.61 11.33 1.74
C ALA A 104 -15.04 10.38 0.70
N ALA A 105 -15.54 10.46 -0.53
CA ALA A 105 -14.91 9.77 -1.63
C ALA A 105 -13.48 10.30 -1.72
N PRO A 106 -12.46 9.43 -1.82
CA PRO A 106 -11.09 9.88 -1.97
C PRO A 106 -11.04 10.85 -3.15
N GLY A 107 -10.43 12.02 -2.93
CA GLY A 107 -10.27 13.02 -3.98
C GLY A 107 -9.52 12.44 -5.20
N PRO A 108 -9.45 13.17 -6.32
CA PRO A 108 -8.63 12.76 -7.45
C PRO A 108 -7.20 12.47 -6.98
N GLY A 109 -6.78 11.20 -7.00
CA GLY A 109 -5.47 10.75 -6.47
C GLY A 109 -5.53 9.92 -5.19
N GLY A 110 -6.71 9.68 -4.61
CA GLY A 110 -6.84 8.86 -3.41
C GLY A 110 -6.81 7.35 -3.68
N PHE A 111 -6.08 6.63 -2.84
CA PHE A 111 -5.89 5.19 -2.86
C PHE A 111 -6.30 4.55 -1.54
N VAL A 112 -6.77 3.30 -1.62
CA VAL A 112 -6.95 2.41 -0.47
C VAL A 112 -5.97 1.27 -0.61
N VAL A 113 -4.97 1.22 0.26
CA VAL A 113 -4.02 0.12 0.35
C VAL A 113 -4.57 -0.92 1.33
N THR A 114 -4.59 -2.18 0.91
CA THR A 114 -5.05 -3.28 1.75
C THR A 114 -4.22 -4.54 1.51
N GLY A 115 -4.13 -5.39 2.53
CA GLY A 115 -3.41 -6.65 2.49
C GLY A 115 -3.65 -7.43 3.77
N ARG A 116 -3.00 -8.58 3.88
CA ARG A 116 -3.15 -9.49 5.02
C ARG A 116 -1.85 -9.63 5.79
N VAL A 117 -1.96 -9.69 7.11
CA VAL A 117 -0.90 -10.13 8.02
C VAL A 117 -1.31 -11.46 8.65
N TYR A 118 -0.38 -12.40 8.67
CA TYR A 118 -0.60 -13.72 9.24
C TYR A 118 0.60 -14.15 10.09
N CYS A 119 0.38 -15.16 10.93
CA CYS A 119 1.43 -15.89 11.60
C CYS A 119 1.88 -17.04 10.69
N ASP A 120 3.17 -17.09 10.39
CA ASP A 120 3.81 -18.23 9.75
C ASP A 120 4.52 -19.07 10.82
N PRO A 121 3.86 -20.13 11.32
CA PRO A 121 4.41 -20.94 12.39
C PRO A 121 5.52 -21.89 11.91
N CYS A 122 5.73 -22.00 10.60
CA CYS A 122 6.75 -22.86 10.00
C CYS A 122 7.89 -22.08 9.35
N ARG A 123 7.82 -20.75 9.35
CA ARG A 123 8.77 -19.85 8.67
C ARG A 123 8.92 -20.14 7.18
N ALA A 124 7.90 -20.75 6.58
CA ALA A 124 7.83 -21.21 5.19
C ALA A 124 7.97 -20.07 4.15
N GLY A 125 7.46 -18.87 4.46
CA GLY A 125 7.48 -17.72 3.54
C GLY A 125 6.29 -17.60 2.63
N PHE A 126 5.28 -18.41 2.88
CA PHE A 126 3.98 -18.36 2.24
C PHE A 126 2.91 -18.86 3.23
N GLU A 127 1.65 -18.51 2.98
CA GLU A 127 0.53 -19.01 3.78
C GLU A 127 0.39 -20.52 3.59
N THR A 128 0.34 -21.25 4.70
CA THR A 128 0.09 -22.70 4.75
C THR A 128 -1.25 -22.96 5.42
N ASN A 129 -1.71 -24.22 5.43
CA ASN A 129 -2.92 -24.63 6.15
C ASN A 129 -2.84 -24.49 7.68
N VAL A 130 -1.66 -24.27 8.26
CA VAL A 130 -1.47 -23.99 9.69
C VAL A 130 -1.21 -22.51 9.98
N SER A 131 -1.13 -21.67 8.95
CA SER A 131 -1.06 -20.22 9.10
C SER A 131 -2.35 -19.69 9.72
N SER A 132 -2.23 -18.67 10.57
CA SER A 132 -3.37 -18.05 11.26
C SER A 132 -3.33 -16.54 11.12
N SER A 133 -4.50 -15.90 11.10
CA SER A 133 -4.60 -14.44 11.10
C SER A 133 -4.08 -13.86 12.42
N ILE A 134 -3.40 -12.72 12.36
CA ILE A 134 -3.00 -11.97 13.55
C ILE A 134 -3.88 -10.72 13.65
N PRO A 135 -4.94 -10.73 14.48
CA PRO A 135 -5.76 -9.55 14.70
C PRO A 135 -5.05 -8.54 15.60
N GLY A 136 -5.15 -7.26 15.29
CA GLY A 136 -4.47 -6.23 16.09
C GLY A 136 -2.98 -6.04 15.78
N ALA A 137 -2.43 -6.66 14.72
CA ALA A 137 -1.08 -6.40 14.26
C ALA A 137 -0.99 -5.01 13.63
N THR A 138 0.11 -4.30 13.86
CA THR A 138 0.39 -2.99 13.27
C THR A 138 1.29 -3.14 12.05
N VAL A 139 0.90 -2.48 10.95
CA VAL A 139 1.70 -2.30 9.74
C VAL A 139 1.93 -0.82 9.47
N SER A 140 3.00 -0.51 8.76
CA SER A 140 3.37 0.83 8.30
C SER A 140 3.49 0.83 6.79
N VAL A 141 2.78 1.73 6.11
CA VAL A 141 3.00 2.02 4.70
C VAL A 141 4.05 3.11 4.59
N GLU A 142 5.13 2.79 3.89
CA GLU A 142 6.32 3.63 3.74
C GLU A 142 6.63 3.84 2.26
N CYS A 143 6.74 5.10 1.83
CA CYS A 143 7.17 5.44 0.48
C CYS A 143 8.49 6.21 0.51
N ARG A 144 9.43 5.78 -0.33
CA ARG A 144 10.78 6.36 -0.46
C ARG A 144 11.16 6.57 -1.92
N ARG A 145 11.98 7.59 -2.19
CA ARG A 145 12.46 7.85 -3.55
C ARG A 145 13.38 6.73 -4.03
N TYR A 146 13.32 6.44 -5.33
CA TYR A 146 14.31 5.59 -5.98
C TYR A 146 15.73 6.15 -5.81
N GLY A 147 16.69 5.31 -5.43
CA GLY A 147 18.07 5.73 -5.11
C GLY A 147 18.32 6.09 -3.64
N GLY A 148 17.31 5.98 -2.77
CA GLY A 148 17.42 6.22 -1.32
C GLY A 148 17.01 7.64 -0.91
N GLY A 149 16.91 7.85 0.41
CA GLY A 149 16.45 9.10 1.02
C GLY A 149 15.56 8.85 2.23
N ALA A 150 15.15 9.93 2.90
CA ALA A 150 14.15 9.85 3.96
C ALA A 150 12.79 9.42 3.38
N GLU A 151 12.06 8.61 4.16
CA GLU A 151 10.68 8.27 3.88
C GLU A 151 9.83 9.55 3.84
N LYS A 152 9.03 9.71 2.78
CA LYS A 152 8.16 10.87 2.62
C LYS A 152 6.75 10.64 3.14
N LEU A 153 6.30 9.39 3.06
CA LEU A 153 5.02 8.95 3.59
C LEU A 153 5.29 7.86 4.63
N LYS A 154 4.64 8.00 5.78
CA LYS A 154 4.52 6.96 6.79
C LYS A 154 3.09 6.98 7.32
N ALA A 155 2.34 5.91 7.07
CA ALA A 155 0.96 5.76 7.52
C ALA A 155 0.77 4.38 8.15
N GLU A 156 0.23 4.33 9.38
CA GLU A 156 0.04 3.08 10.10
C GLU A 156 -1.40 2.60 10.02
N ALA A 157 -1.58 1.28 10.03
CA ALA A 157 -2.88 0.65 10.23
C ALA A 157 -2.75 -0.59 11.10
N THR A 158 -3.88 -0.97 11.68
CA THR A 158 -4.02 -2.18 12.48
C THR A 158 -4.91 -3.18 11.74
N THR A 159 -4.59 -4.46 11.87
CA THR A 159 -5.37 -5.54 11.26
C THR A 159 -6.65 -5.84 12.03
N ASP A 160 -7.68 -6.24 11.29
CA ASP A 160 -8.96 -6.74 11.81
C ASP A 160 -8.88 -8.20 12.30
N GLU A 161 -10.02 -8.76 12.71
CA GLU A 161 -10.14 -10.15 13.19
C GLU A 161 -9.61 -11.21 12.21
N TRP A 162 -9.61 -10.88 10.91
CA TRP A 162 -9.20 -11.77 9.83
C TRP A 162 -7.77 -11.49 9.36
N GLY A 163 -7.06 -10.58 10.02
CA GLY A 163 -5.69 -10.20 9.68
C GLY A 163 -5.61 -9.19 8.54
N TRP A 164 -6.72 -8.55 8.13
CA TRP A 164 -6.71 -7.56 7.06
C TRP A 164 -6.53 -6.16 7.60
N TYR A 165 -5.69 -5.35 6.94
CA TYR A 165 -5.57 -3.92 7.21
C TYR A 165 -6.07 -3.10 6.02
N LYS A 166 -6.41 -1.83 6.29
CA LYS A 166 -6.76 -0.83 5.27
C LYS A 166 -6.11 0.50 5.64
N VAL A 167 -5.48 1.14 4.66
CA VAL A 167 -4.86 2.47 4.79
C VAL A 167 -5.36 3.34 3.65
N GLU A 168 -5.87 4.52 3.96
CA GLU A 168 -6.25 5.53 2.97
C GLU A 168 -5.07 6.48 2.74
N ILE A 169 -4.72 6.73 1.48
CA ILE A 169 -3.62 7.62 1.08
C ILE A 169 -4.16 8.53 0.00
N ASP A 170 -4.11 9.84 0.22
CA ASP A 170 -4.70 10.85 -0.67
C ASP A 170 -3.78 11.29 -1.82
N GLN A 171 -2.54 10.82 -1.83
CA GLN A 171 -1.47 11.24 -2.73
C GLN A 171 -1.08 10.16 -3.74
N ASP A 172 -0.68 10.61 -4.94
CA ASP A 172 -0.04 9.78 -5.96
C ASP A 172 1.48 9.78 -5.76
N HIS A 173 2.08 8.59 -5.72
CA HIS A 173 3.49 8.34 -5.44
C HIS A 173 4.22 7.69 -6.63
N GLN A 174 3.98 8.19 -7.86
CA GLN A 174 4.51 7.63 -9.11
C GLN A 174 6.03 7.39 -9.16
N GLU A 175 6.85 8.26 -8.57
CA GLU A 175 8.32 8.18 -8.60
C GLU A 175 8.94 7.51 -7.36
N GLU A 176 8.13 6.85 -6.54
CA GLU A 176 8.52 6.32 -5.24
C GLU A 176 8.34 4.80 -5.17
N ILE A 177 9.16 4.16 -4.34
CA ILE A 177 9.01 2.77 -3.94
C ILE A 177 8.17 2.79 -2.68
N CYS A 178 6.93 2.31 -2.79
CA CYS A 178 6.03 2.13 -1.66
C CYS A 178 6.03 0.67 -1.20
N GLU A 179 6.20 0.49 0.10
CA GLU A 179 6.25 -0.79 0.79
C GLU A 179 5.27 -0.73 1.97
N VAL A 180 4.51 -1.81 2.20
CA VAL A 180 3.97 -2.07 3.53
C VAL A 180 5.03 -2.83 4.31
N VAL A 181 5.23 -2.48 5.58
CA VAL A 181 6.24 -3.03 6.47
C VAL A 181 5.58 -3.46 7.77
N LEU A 182 5.95 -4.62 8.29
CA LEU A 182 5.54 -5.08 9.62
C LEU A 182 6.13 -4.17 10.70
N ALA A 183 5.27 -3.61 11.55
CA ALA A 183 5.71 -2.76 12.65
C ALA A 183 5.65 -3.50 14.00
N LYS A 184 4.52 -4.13 14.32
CA LYS A 184 4.33 -4.81 15.61
C LYS A 184 3.31 -5.94 15.51
N SER A 185 3.62 -7.08 16.13
CA SER A 185 2.64 -8.16 16.35
C SER A 185 1.87 -7.96 17.65
N SER A 186 0.60 -8.32 17.64
CA SER A 186 -0.23 -8.45 18.86
C SER A 186 -0.08 -9.82 19.53
N ASP A 187 0.44 -10.82 18.82
CA ASP A 187 0.70 -12.17 19.34
C ASP A 187 2.18 -12.31 19.76
N PRO A 188 2.49 -12.43 21.06
CA PRO A 188 3.86 -12.59 21.54
C PRO A 188 4.49 -13.93 21.14
N ALA A 189 3.71 -14.96 20.78
CA ALA A 189 4.23 -16.22 20.27
C ALA A 189 4.64 -16.12 18.80
N CYS A 190 4.17 -15.11 18.08
CA CYS A 190 4.39 -14.90 16.66
C CYS A 190 4.71 -13.44 16.35
N SER A 191 5.91 -13.00 16.74
CA SER A 191 6.36 -11.60 16.65
C SER A 191 7.72 -11.42 15.99
N GLU A 192 8.37 -12.50 15.56
CA GLU A 192 9.68 -12.42 14.91
C GLU A 192 9.52 -11.92 13.47
N THR A 193 10.47 -11.11 13.01
CA THR A 193 10.53 -10.61 11.63
C THR A 193 11.88 -10.99 11.03
N GLU A 194 11.89 -11.34 9.74
CA GLU A 194 13.13 -11.53 8.99
C GLU A 194 13.33 -10.35 8.04
N GLN A 195 14.57 -9.86 7.96
CA GLN A 195 14.93 -8.79 7.04
C GLN A 195 14.53 -9.19 5.62
N PHE A 196 13.90 -8.25 4.89
CA PHE A 196 13.43 -8.40 3.52
C PHE A 196 12.16 -9.24 3.32
N ARG A 197 11.73 -10.01 4.33
CA ARG A 197 10.43 -10.74 4.33
C ARG A 197 9.35 -10.03 5.16
N ASP A 198 9.75 -8.97 5.85
CA ASP A 198 8.93 -8.08 6.67
C ASP A 198 8.12 -7.06 5.85
N ARG A 199 8.24 -7.08 4.52
CA ARG A 199 7.71 -6.03 3.66
C ARG A 199 7.14 -6.53 2.34
N SER A 200 6.22 -5.76 1.78
CA SER A 200 5.58 -6.04 0.50
C SER A 200 5.45 -4.76 -0.32
N ARG A 201 5.94 -4.81 -1.57
CA ARG A 201 5.91 -3.67 -2.49
C ARG A 201 4.59 -3.60 -3.23
N PHE A 202 4.09 -2.39 -3.47
CA PHE A 202 2.93 -2.17 -4.32
C PHE A 202 3.03 -0.82 -5.06
N PRO A 203 2.44 -0.71 -6.27
CA PRO A 203 2.44 0.55 -6.99
C PRO A 203 1.36 1.48 -6.45
N LEU A 204 1.75 2.69 -6.05
CA LEU A 204 0.83 3.70 -5.52
C LEU A 204 0.75 4.89 -6.49
N THR A 205 0.23 4.64 -7.68
CA THR A 205 0.02 5.66 -8.71
C THR A 205 -1.15 5.30 -9.61
N SER A 206 -1.82 6.29 -10.18
CA SER A 206 -2.89 6.14 -11.16
C SER A 206 -2.34 5.91 -12.58
N ASN A 207 -1.08 6.27 -12.82
CA ASN A 207 -0.42 6.16 -14.12
C ASN A 207 0.26 4.79 -14.33
N ASN A 208 -0.48 3.70 -14.17
CA ASN A 208 0.08 2.34 -14.25
C ASN A 208 -0.79 1.32 -15.01
N GLY A 209 -1.80 1.78 -15.75
CA GLY A 209 -2.66 0.91 -16.56
C GLY A 209 -3.56 -0.05 -15.75
N LEU A 210 -3.60 0.06 -14.42
CA LEU A 210 -4.49 -0.73 -13.57
C LEU A 210 -5.92 -0.18 -13.63
N LYS A 211 -6.88 -1.04 -14.00
CA LYS A 211 -8.31 -0.69 -14.08
C LYS A 211 -9.00 -0.53 -12.73
N GLN A 212 -8.33 -0.92 -11.64
CA GLN A 212 -8.88 -0.84 -10.29
C GLN A 212 -8.91 0.63 -9.85
N ASN A 213 -10.08 1.08 -9.38
CA ASN A 213 -10.32 2.46 -8.96
C ASN A 213 -9.70 2.74 -7.59
N GLY A 214 -8.39 2.99 -7.53
CA GLY A 214 -7.69 3.44 -6.32
C GLY A 214 -7.38 2.35 -5.29
N VAL A 215 -7.92 1.14 -5.39
CA VAL A 215 -7.57 0.05 -4.46
C VAL A 215 -6.26 -0.63 -4.87
N ARG A 216 -5.33 -0.77 -3.92
CA ARG A 216 -4.04 -1.43 -4.08
C ARG A 216 -3.93 -2.60 -3.11
N TYR A 217 -3.72 -3.79 -3.64
CA TYR A 217 -3.51 -5.00 -2.85
C TYR A 217 -2.02 -5.25 -2.70
N ALA A 218 -1.53 -5.30 -1.47
CA ALA A 218 -0.18 -5.76 -1.17
C ALA A 218 -0.17 -7.28 -0.94
N ASN A 219 0.92 -7.95 -1.31
CA ASN A 219 1.08 -9.36 -0.97
C ASN A 219 1.04 -9.56 0.55
N PRO A 220 0.49 -10.69 1.03
CA PRO A 220 0.52 -11.04 2.44
C PRO A 220 1.93 -11.06 3.01
N ILE A 221 2.08 -10.57 4.24
CA ILE A 221 3.34 -10.53 4.99
C ILE A 221 3.14 -11.21 6.33
N ALA A 222 4.20 -11.82 6.88
CA ALA A 222 4.06 -12.68 8.05
C ALA A 222 5.01 -12.31 9.18
N PHE A 223 4.49 -12.40 10.40
CA PHE A 223 5.34 -12.61 11.56
C PHE A 223 5.64 -14.09 11.71
N PHE A 224 6.78 -14.39 12.32
CA PHE A 224 7.25 -15.73 12.55
C PHE A 224 7.17 -16.09 14.03
N ARG A 225 6.93 -17.38 14.27
CA ARG A 225 7.24 -17.94 15.59
C ARG A 225 8.76 -17.99 15.79
N LYS A 226 9.18 -17.82 17.04
CA LYS A 226 10.58 -18.04 17.42
C LYS A 226 11.00 -19.49 17.21
N GLU A 227 10.17 -20.42 17.65
CA GLU A 227 10.35 -21.85 17.46
C GLU A 227 9.29 -22.38 16.48
N PRO A 228 9.70 -22.95 15.33
CA PRO A 228 8.79 -23.61 14.41
C PRO A 228 8.03 -24.76 15.08
N LEU A 229 6.82 -25.08 14.58
CA LEU A 229 6.09 -26.27 15.05
C LEU A 229 6.86 -27.55 14.67
N ALA A 230 6.75 -28.58 15.52
CA ALA A 230 7.45 -29.85 15.33
C ALA A 230 7.11 -30.52 13.98
N ASP A 231 5.87 -30.39 13.53
CA ASP A 231 5.37 -31.05 12.32
C ASP A 231 5.64 -30.26 11.02
N CYS A 232 6.32 -29.10 11.10
CA CYS A 232 6.59 -28.28 9.93
C CYS A 232 7.39 -29.01 8.85
N GLY A 233 8.29 -29.93 9.22
CA GLY A 233 9.04 -30.73 8.26
C GLY A 233 8.13 -31.62 7.39
N PHE A 234 7.15 -32.29 8.01
CA PHE A 234 6.17 -33.10 7.28
C PHE A 234 5.23 -32.22 6.44
N LEU A 235 4.78 -31.11 7.02
CA LEU A 235 3.89 -30.16 6.35
C LEU A 235 4.54 -29.60 5.08
N LEU A 236 5.80 -29.17 5.14
CA LEU A 236 6.49 -28.56 4.00
C LEU A 236 6.77 -29.57 2.88
N GLN A 237 6.95 -30.85 3.20
CA GLN A 237 7.08 -31.90 2.17
C GLN A 237 5.83 -32.04 1.30
N GLN A 238 4.64 -31.67 1.81
CA GLN A 238 3.39 -31.72 1.04
C GLN A 238 3.35 -30.66 -0.08
N TYR A 239 4.17 -29.62 0.01
CA TYR A 239 4.25 -28.54 -1.00
C TYR A 239 5.29 -28.82 -2.10
N ASP A 240 5.90 -30.01 -2.11
CA ASP A 240 6.89 -30.48 -3.10
C ASP A 240 7.98 -29.46 -3.46
N LEU A 241 8.56 -28.82 -2.44
CA LEU A 241 9.54 -27.72 -2.57
C LEU A 241 10.93 -28.18 -3.09
N LYS A 242 11.04 -29.34 -3.74
CA LYS A 242 12.32 -30.02 -4.05
C LYS A 242 13.16 -29.36 -5.15
N ASP A 243 12.71 -28.23 -5.70
CA ASP A 243 13.37 -27.55 -6.81
C ASP A 243 14.17 -26.30 -6.40
N ALA A 244 14.25 -25.96 -5.10
CA ALA A 244 15.12 -24.87 -4.65
C ALA A 244 16.58 -25.37 -4.63
N PRO A 245 17.49 -24.84 -5.47
CA PRO A 245 18.88 -25.23 -5.43
C PRO A 245 19.45 -24.91 -4.03
N GLU A 246 20.02 -25.93 -3.39
CA GLU A 246 20.76 -25.81 -2.13
C GLU A 246 22.08 -25.07 -2.36
N THR A 247 22.06 -23.78 -2.69
CA THR A 247 23.27 -22.94 -2.72
C THR A 247 22.97 -21.53 -2.22
N PRO A 248 23.72 -21.03 -1.20
CA PRO A 248 23.62 -19.66 -0.68
C PRO A 248 24.00 -18.58 -1.69
#